data_AF-A0A955R1E9-F1
#
_entry.id   AF-A0A955R1E9-F1
#
_cell.length_a   1.000
_cell.length_b   1.000
_cell.length_c   1.000
_cell.angle_alpha   90.00
_cell.angle_beta   90.00
_cell.angle_gamma   90.00
#
_symmetry.space_group_name_H-M   'P 1'
#
loop_
_entity.id
_entity.type
_entity.pdbx_description
1 polymer ?
#
loop_
_entity_poly.entity_id
_entity_poly.type
_entity_poly.pdbx_seq_one_letter_code
_entity_poly.pdbx_strand_id
1 'polypeptide(L)'
;MTAHESATHQHEIKTSSDRSFGFVFAAIFLVIGLLPLFKSGGVLVWSLIVSGLFAAPAAVKPSVLAPLNRGWTAFGLWLNKIVSPVVMGVLFFLVVTPMGLFMRMAGKDLLRLKLQPSAKSYWIPREPPGPDPETMSNQF
;
A
#
# COMPACT_ATOMS: atom_id res chain seq x y z
N MET A 1 15.61 -30.14 -17.34
CA MET A 1 15.53 -28.67 -17.53
C MET A 1 14.71 -28.11 -16.37
N THR A 2 15.37 -27.79 -15.26
CA THR A 2 14.77 -27.22 -14.05
C THR A 2 14.64 -25.71 -14.24
N ALA A 3 13.42 -25.18 -14.18
CA ALA A 3 13.19 -23.74 -14.19
C ALA A 3 13.77 -23.14 -12.90
N HIS A 4 14.84 -22.34 -13.02
CA HIS A 4 15.58 -21.78 -11.88
C HIS A 4 14.91 -20.58 -11.20
N GLU A 5 13.71 -20.19 -11.63
CA GLU A 5 13.06 -18.97 -11.14
C GLU A 5 11.62 -19.25 -10.70
N SER A 6 11.49 -19.99 -9.60
CA SER A 6 10.21 -20.14 -8.89
C SER A 6 10.00 -18.97 -7.92
N ALA A 7 10.13 -17.73 -8.39
CA ALA A 7 9.93 -16.53 -7.56
C ALA A 7 8.45 -16.12 -7.52
N THR A 8 7.54 -17.08 -7.27
CA THR A 8 6.20 -16.73 -6.81
C THR A 8 6.29 -16.50 -5.30
N HIS A 9 6.86 -15.36 -4.90
CA HIS A 9 6.69 -14.89 -3.53
C HIS A 9 5.21 -14.54 -3.34
N GLN A 10 4.41 -15.55 -3.03
CA GLN A 10 3.05 -15.36 -2.57
C GLN A 10 3.16 -14.65 -1.23
N HIS A 11 3.00 -13.33 -1.26
CA HIS A 11 2.90 -12.54 -0.05
C HIS A 11 1.60 -12.95 0.62
N GLU A 12 1.67 -13.86 1.60
CA GLU A 12 0.51 -14.23 2.40
C GLU A 12 -0.01 -12.96 3.06
N ILE A 13 -1.19 -12.51 2.65
CA ILE A 13 -1.86 -11.38 3.29
C ILE A 13 -2.25 -11.87 4.68
N LYS A 14 -1.42 -11.52 5.68
CA LYS A 14 -1.70 -11.80 7.09
C LYS A 14 -2.98 -11.09 7.48
N THR A 15 -4.08 -11.83 7.48
CA THR A 15 -5.39 -11.31 7.87
C THR A 15 -5.38 -10.87 9.34
N SER A 16 -6.17 -9.85 9.67
CA SER A 16 -6.29 -9.39 11.05
C SER A 16 -6.84 -10.51 11.94
N SER A 17 -6.35 -10.62 13.17
CA SER A 17 -6.95 -11.52 14.16
C SER A 17 -8.39 -11.10 14.47
N ASP A 18 -9.30 -12.08 14.60
CA ASP A 18 -10.71 -11.83 14.93
C ASP A 18 -10.87 -11.05 16.25
N ARG A 19 -9.97 -11.26 17.20
CA ARG A 19 -9.93 -10.55 18.48
C ARG A 19 -9.60 -9.07 18.28
N SER A 20 -8.56 -8.78 17.50
CA SER A 20 -8.16 -7.40 17.19
C SER A 20 -9.25 -6.66 16.44
N PHE A 21 -9.90 -7.33 15.47
CA PHE A 21 -11.05 -6.79 14.76
C PHE A 21 -12.15 -6.35 15.74
N GLY A 22 -12.57 -7.25 16.64
CA GLY A 22 -13.61 -6.93 17.62
C GLY A 22 -13.26 -5.77 18.55
N PHE A 23 -12.02 -5.70 19.05
CA PHE A 23 -11.60 -4.59 19.92
C PHE A 23 -11.48 -3.26 19.19
N VAL A 24 -11.03 -3.23 17.92
CA VAL A 24 -10.98 -2.00 17.12
C VAL A 24 -12.39 -1.44 16.94
N PHE A 25 -13.37 -2.27 16.54
CA PHE A 25 -14.74 -1.81 16.38
C PHE A 25 -15.37 -1.40 17.71
N ALA A 26 -15.13 -2.16 18.78
CA ALA A 26 -15.58 -1.77 20.12
C ALA A 26 -15.02 -0.41 20.56
N ALA A 27 -13.73 -0.14 20.31
CA ALA A 27 -13.10 1.14 20.63
C ALA A 27 -13.68 2.29 19.79
N ILE A 28 -13.90 2.09 18.48
CA ILE A 28 -14.52 3.09 17.61
C ILE A 28 -15.91 3.47 18.13
N PHE A 29 -16.77 2.49 18.41
CA PHE A 29 -18.11 2.76 18.94
C PHE A 29 -18.10 3.32 20.37
N LEU A 30 -17.12 2.94 21.19
CA LEU A 30 -16.94 3.55 22.51
C LEU A 30 -16.61 5.04 22.40
N VAL A 31 -15.68 5.41 21.53
CA VAL A 31 -15.33 6.81 21.27
C VAL A 31 -16.54 7.56 20.73
N ILE A 32 -17.26 7.01 19.75
CA ILE A 32 -18.50 7.63 19.23
C ILE A 32 -19.55 7.81 20.34
N GLY A 33 -19.73 6.79 21.19
CA GLY A 33 -20.65 6.82 22.32
C GLY A 33 -20.35 7.92 23.33
N LEU A 34 -19.06 8.18 23.58
CA LEU A 34 -18.57 9.14 24.56
C LEU A 34 -18.29 10.54 23.97
N LEU A 35 -18.13 10.68 22.65
CA LEU A 35 -17.85 11.95 21.97
C LEU A 35 -18.85 13.09 22.34
N PRO A 36 -20.17 12.84 22.43
CA PRO A 36 -21.14 13.87 22.80
C PRO A 36 -20.96 14.43 24.21
N LEU A 37 -20.34 13.68 25.13
CA LEU A 37 -20.08 14.13 26.50
C LEU A 37 -19.19 15.39 26.52
N PHE A 38 -18.26 15.50 25.58
CA PHE A 38 -17.38 16.67 25.46
C PHE A 38 -18.12 17.94 25.00
N LYS A 39 -19.32 17.80 24.43
CA LYS A 39 -20.14 18.91 23.92
C LYS A 39 -21.41 19.13 24.74
N SER A 40 -21.44 18.68 26.00
CA SER A 40 -22.63 18.70 26.88
C SER A 40 -23.86 17.92 26.36
N GLY A 41 -23.65 17.01 25.40
CA GLY A 41 -24.67 16.08 24.94
C GLY A 41 -24.72 14.81 25.81
N GLY A 42 -25.88 14.14 25.81
CA GLY A 42 -26.04 12.83 26.44
C GLY A 42 -25.25 11.73 25.72
N VAL A 43 -24.94 10.66 26.44
CA VAL A 43 -24.26 9.47 25.88
C VAL A 43 -25.14 8.82 24.81
N LEU A 44 -24.53 8.44 23.68
CA LEU A 44 -25.23 7.66 22.65
C LEU A 44 -25.33 6.20 23.10
N VAL A 45 -26.37 5.89 23.87
CA VAL A 45 -26.61 4.57 24.46
C VAL A 45 -26.57 3.46 23.41
N TRP A 46 -27.15 3.70 22.22
CA TRP A 46 -27.10 2.74 21.12
C TRP A 46 -25.66 2.40 20.70
N SER A 47 -24.76 3.38 20.70
CA SER A 47 -23.36 3.20 20.32
C SER A 47 -22.59 2.40 21.38
N LEU A 48 -22.89 2.65 22.67
CA LEU A 48 -22.33 1.85 23.77
C LEU A 48 -22.81 0.40 23.75
N ILE A 49 -24.09 0.15 23.43
CA ILE A 49 -24.63 -1.21 23.27
C ILE A 49 -23.87 -1.94 22.15
N VAL A 50 -23.67 -1.29 21.00
CA VAL A 50 -22.91 -1.87 19.89
C VAL A 50 -21.44 -2.11 20.30
N SER A 51 -20.81 -1.19 21.02
CA SER A 51 -19.46 -1.38 21.56
C SER A 51 -19.36 -2.65 22.43
N GLY A 52 -20.31 -2.84 23.36
CA GLY A 52 -20.39 -4.04 24.20
C GLY A 52 -20.61 -5.32 23.39
N LEU A 53 -21.44 -5.25 22.34
CA LEU A 53 -21.72 -6.36 21.43
C LEU A 53 -20.47 -6.81 20.65
N PHE A 54 -19.55 -5.91 20.34
CA PHE A 54 -18.28 -6.25 19.70
C PHE A 54 -17.21 -6.68 20.73
N ALA A 55 -17.17 -6.04 21.91
CA ALA A 55 -16.17 -6.33 22.95
C ALA A 55 -16.38 -7.70 23.61
N ALA A 56 -17.61 -8.08 23.93
CA ALA A 56 -17.89 -9.30 24.68
C ALA A 56 -17.49 -10.58 23.91
N PRO A 57 -17.86 -10.77 22.63
CA PRO A 57 -17.43 -11.94 21.88
C PRO A 57 -15.94 -11.87 21.52
N ALA A 58 -15.34 -10.68 21.37
CA ALA A 58 -13.90 -10.54 21.17
C ALA A 58 -13.06 -11.03 22.38
N ALA A 59 -13.57 -10.87 23.60
CA ALA A 59 -12.93 -11.37 24.81
C ALA A 59 -13.16 -12.87 25.03
N VAL A 60 -14.40 -13.34 24.88
CA VAL A 60 -14.79 -14.72 25.25
C VAL A 60 -14.57 -15.73 24.12
N LYS A 61 -15.05 -15.43 22.91
CA LYS A 61 -15.00 -16.35 21.76
C LYS A 61 -14.85 -15.59 20.44
N PRO A 62 -13.61 -15.18 20.09
CA PRO A 62 -13.34 -14.37 18.90
C PRO A 62 -13.84 -15.00 17.59
N SER A 63 -13.91 -16.32 17.53
CA SER A 63 -14.34 -17.07 16.33
C SER A 63 -15.76 -16.71 15.88
N VAL A 64 -16.60 -16.14 16.74
CA VAL A 64 -17.94 -15.65 16.36
C VAL A 64 -17.83 -14.44 15.41
N LEU A 65 -16.79 -13.62 15.55
CA LEU A 65 -16.52 -12.49 14.66
C LEU A 65 -15.78 -12.88 13.37
N ALA A 66 -15.30 -14.12 13.25
CA ALA A 66 -14.54 -14.59 12.09
C ALA A 66 -15.22 -14.34 10.73
N PRO A 67 -16.52 -14.66 10.50
CA PRO A 67 -17.16 -14.38 9.21
C PRO A 67 -17.23 -12.88 8.91
N LEU A 68 -17.46 -12.06 9.95
CA LEU A 68 -17.53 -10.61 9.81
C LEU A 68 -16.16 -10.00 9.52
N ASN A 69 -15.11 -10.45 10.21
CA ASN A 69 -13.73 -10.04 9.99
C ASN A 69 -13.26 -10.40 8.57
N ARG A 70 -13.61 -11.60 8.07
CA ARG A 70 -13.32 -12.00 6.68
C ARG A 70 -14.03 -11.12 5.67
N GLY A 71 -15.32 -10.83 5.88
CA GLY A 71 -16.09 -9.93 5.03
C GLY A 71 -15.50 -8.52 4.99
N TRP A 72 -15.13 -7.98 6.16
CA TRP A 72 -14.46 -6.69 6.27
C TRP A 72 -13.10 -6.66 5.58
N THR A 73 -12.29 -7.71 5.74
CA THR A 73 -10.98 -7.82 5.08
C THR A 73 -11.13 -7.89 3.57
N ALA A 74 -12.07 -8.69 3.06
CA ALA A 74 -12.36 -8.78 1.63
C ALA A 74 -12.83 -7.43 1.06
N PHE A 75 -13.69 -6.72 1.79
CA PHE A 75 -14.09 -5.36 1.42
C PHE A 75 -12.90 -4.40 1.39
N GLY A 76 -12.01 -4.45 2.38
CA GLY A 76 -10.80 -3.65 2.43
C GLY A 76 -9.86 -3.92 1.24
N LEU A 77 -9.70 -5.19 0.84
CA LEU A 77 -8.92 -5.56 -0.34
C LEU A 77 -9.56 -5.06 -1.64
N TRP A 78 -10.89 -5.20 -1.76
CA TRP A 78 -11.61 -4.69 -2.92
C TRP A 78 -11.52 -3.16 -3.04
N LEU A 79 -11.66 -2.45 -1.92
CA LEU A 79 -11.46 -1.00 -1.85
C LEU A 79 -10.03 -0.63 -2.21
N ASN A 80 -9.03 -1.35 -1.69
CA ASN A 80 -7.61 -1.11 -2.00
C ASN A 80 -7.33 -1.24 -3.51
N LYS A 81 -7.98 -2.17 -4.21
CA LYS A 81 -7.86 -2.30 -5.67
C LYS A 81 -8.27 -1.04 -6.42
N ILE A 82 -9.16 -0.23 -5.86
CA ILE A 82 -9.59 1.05 -6.45
C ILE A 82 -8.72 2.20 -5.94
N VAL A 83 -8.48 2.25 -4.63
CA VAL A 83 -7.72 3.34 -3.99
C VAL A 83 -6.26 3.35 -4.45
N SER A 84 -5.61 2.19 -4.58
CA SER A 84 -4.21 2.11 -4.97
C SER A 84 -3.93 2.74 -6.35
N PRO A 85 -4.66 2.40 -7.43
CA PRO A 85 -4.52 3.09 -8.71
C PRO A 85 -4.89 4.58 -8.66
N VAL A 86 -5.92 4.95 -7.90
CA VAL A 86 -6.33 6.36 -7.77
C VAL A 86 -5.22 7.19 -7.12
N VAL A 87 -4.70 6.75 -5.98
CA VAL A 87 -3.59 7.41 -5.29
C VAL A 87 -2.35 7.45 -6.17
N MET A 88 -2.03 6.36 -6.87
CA MET A 88 -0.90 6.32 -7.80
C MET A 88 -1.08 7.30 -8.97
N GLY A 89 -2.30 7.39 -9.52
CA GLY A 89 -2.64 8.36 -10.55
C GLY A 89 -2.49 9.80 -10.06
N VAL A 90 -3.02 10.11 -8.87
CA VAL A 90 -2.86 11.43 -8.25
C VAL A 90 -1.39 11.77 -8.05
N LEU A 91 -0.58 10.86 -7.50
CA LEU A 91 0.86 11.05 -7.34
C LEU A 91 1.55 11.29 -8.69
N PHE A 92 1.21 10.52 -9.71
CA PHE A 92 1.80 10.65 -11.03
C PHE A 92 1.48 12.02 -11.66
N PHE A 93 0.23 12.48 -11.60
CA PHE A 93 -0.16 13.75 -12.23
C PHE A 93 0.18 14.98 -11.39
N LEU A 94 0.21 14.89 -10.06
CA LEU A 94 0.50 16.05 -9.20
C LEU A 94 1.97 16.18 -8.81
N VAL A 95 2.74 15.09 -8.84
CA VAL A 95 4.15 15.11 -8.44
C VAL A 95 5.04 14.81 -9.63
N VAL A 96 4.88 13.63 -10.25
CA VAL A 96 5.83 13.15 -11.27
C VAL A 96 5.74 13.99 -12.56
N THR A 97 4.53 14.21 -13.05
CA THR A 97 4.27 14.94 -14.30
C THR A 97 4.74 16.40 -14.25
N PRO A 98 4.39 17.20 -13.22
CA PRO A 98 4.89 18.58 -13.13
C PRO A 98 6.41 18.60 -12.93
N MET A 99 6.98 17.67 -12.15
CA MET A 99 8.44 17.57 -12.01
C MET A 99 9.12 17.33 -13.37
N GLY A 100 8.59 16.42 -14.18
CA GLY A 100 9.06 16.19 -15.55
C GLY A 100 8.89 17.41 -16.46
N LEU A 101 7.77 18.14 -16.33
CA LEU A 101 7.53 19.37 -17.08
C LEU A 101 8.54 20.46 -16.68
N PHE A 102 8.80 20.65 -15.38
CA PHE A 102 9.81 21.58 -14.89
C PHE A 102 11.20 21.23 -15.41
N MET A 103 11.59 19.95 -15.41
CA MET A 103 12.87 19.52 -15.97
C MET A 103 12.98 19.80 -17.47
N ARG A 104 11.89 19.57 -18.21
CA ARG A 104 11.82 19.86 -19.66
C ARG A 104 11.91 21.36 -19.94
N MET A 105 11.24 22.20 -19.14
CA MET A 105 11.34 23.66 -19.21
C MET A 105 12.76 24.15 -18.87
N ALA A 106 13.42 23.51 -17.91
CA ALA A 106 14.83 23.76 -17.57
C ALA A 106 15.82 23.21 -18.62
N GLY A 107 15.34 22.64 -19.73
CA GLY A 107 16.17 22.11 -20.82
C GLY A 107 16.89 20.80 -20.51
N LYS A 108 16.59 20.15 -19.37
CA LYS A 108 17.25 18.90 -18.96
C LYS A 108 16.63 17.71 -19.69
N ASP A 109 17.42 17.05 -20.51
CA ASP A 109 17.07 15.77 -21.16
C ASP A 109 17.77 14.60 -20.44
N LEU A 110 17.24 14.20 -19.28
CA LEU A 110 17.82 13.15 -18.46
C LEU A 110 17.81 11.77 -19.16
N LEU A 111 16.79 11.53 -19.98
CA LEU A 111 16.61 10.27 -20.69
C LEU A 111 17.26 10.28 -22.08
N ARG A 112 17.90 11.39 -22.48
CA ARG A 112 18.53 11.58 -23.81
C ARG A 112 17.58 11.18 -24.95
N LEU A 113 16.30 11.56 -24.83
CA LEU A 113 15.25 11.15 -25.76
C LEU A 113 15.33 11.88 -27.10
N LYS A 114 16.03 13.01 -27.16
CA LYS A 114 16.25 13.74 -28.41
C LYS A 114 17.19 12.95 -29.33
N LEU A 115 16.69 12.55 -30.48
CA LEU A 115 17.50 11.97 -31.56
C LEU A 115 18.55 13.00 -32.00
N GLN A 116 19.79 12.55 -32.12
CA GLN A 116 20.94 13.33 -32.58
C GLN A 116 21.36 12.80 -33.95
N PRO A 117 20.93 13.43 -35.06
CA PRO A 117 21.20 12.95 -36.42
C PRO A 117 22.70 12.93 -36.77
N SER A 118 23.49 13.78 -36.12
CA SER A 118 24.95 13.88 -36.30
C SER A 118 25.75 12.97 -35.37
N ALA A 119 25.09 12.23 -34.48
CA ALA A 119 25.79 11.33 -33.56
C ALA A 119 26.29 10.08 -34.31
N LYS A 120 27.59 9.79 -34.18
CA LYS A 120 28.20 8.57 -34.74
C LYS A 120 27.71 7.30 -34.04
N SER A 121 27.35 7.40 -32.76
CA SER A 121 26.81 6.31 -31.95
C SER A 121 26.09 6.89 -30.73
N TYR A 122 25.01 6.25 -30.30
CA TYR A 122 24.30 6.56 -29.04
C TYR A 122 24.90 5.80 -27.83
N TRP A 123 25.92 4.97 -28.05
CA TRP A 123 26.58 4.22 -27.00
C TRP A 123 27.18 5.18 -25.96
N ILE A 124 26.83 4.97 -24.70
CA ILE A 124 27.37 5.76 -23.58
C ILE A 124 28.65 5.05 -23.12
N PRO A 125 29.85 5.60 -23.38
CA PRO A 125 31.08 5.02 -22.86
C PRO A 125 31.05 5.07 -21.34
N ARG A 126 31.43 3.96 -20.69
CA ARG A 126 31.55 3.90 -19.23
C ARG A 126 33.00 4.20 -18.86
N GLU A 127 33.18 5.28 -18.09
CA GLU A 127 34.46 5.64 -17.49
C GLU A 127 34.25 5.80 -15.97
N PRO A 128 34.89 4.97 -15.13
CA PRO A 128 35.83 3.89 -15.50
C PRO A 128 35.14 2.69 -16.16
N PRO A 129 35.89 1.87 -16.93
CA PRO A 129 35.38 0.59 -17.42
C PRO A 129 34.87 -0.25 -16.24
N GLY A 130 33.80 -1.02 -16.49
CA GLY A 130 33.23 -1.91 -15.48
C GLY A 130 34.23 -2.96 -14.99
N PRO A 131 33.86 -3.76 -13.96
CA PRO A 131 34.70 -4.85 -13.47
C PRO A 131 35.17 -5.73 -14.63
N ASP A 132 36.42 -6.19 -14.56
CA ASP A 132 36.98 -7.10 -15.56
C ASP A 132 36.04 -8.31 -15.73
N PRO A 133 35.70 -8.75 -16.94
CA PRO A 133 34.86 -9.93 -17.17
C PRO A 133 35.22 -11.15 -16.31
N GLU A 134 36.50 -11.32 -15.96
CA GLU A 134 36.97 -12.41 -15.10
C GLU A 134 36.47 -12.33 -13.64
N THR A 135 35.98 -11.17 -13.20
CA THR A 135 35.35 -10.99 -11.86
C THR A 135 33.96 -11.61 -11.77
N MET A 136 33.34 -11.95 -12.90
CA MET A 136 32.01 -12.55 -12.93
C MET A 136 32.10 -14.08 -12.93
N SER A 137 32.64 -14.65 -11.85
CA SER A 137 32.93 -16.09 -11.74
C SER A 137 31.68 -17.00 -11.72
N ASN A 138 30.50 -16.44 -11.50
CA ASN A 138 29.24 -17.19 -11.33
C ASN A 138 28.15 -16.65 -12.29
N GLN A 139 28.42 -16.65 -13.60
CA GLN A 139 27.44 -16.18 -14.60
C GLN A 139 26.38 -17.22 -15.00
N PHE A 140 26.51 -18.48 -14.55
CA PHE A 140 25.56 -19.55 -14.84
C PHE A 140 25.32 -20.42 -13.60
#